data_AF-A0A9E0VE97-F1
#
_entry.id   AF-A0A9E0VE97-F1
#
_cell.length_a   1.000
_cell.length_b   1.000
_cell.length_c   1.000
_cell.angle_alpha   90.00
_cell.angle_beta   90.00
_cell.angle_gamma   90.00
#
_symmetry.space_group_name_H-M   'P 1'
#
loop_
_entity.id
_entity.type
_entity.pdbx_description
1 polymer ?
#
loop_
_entity_poly.entity_id
_entity_poly.type
_entity_poly.pdbx_seq_one_letter_code
_entity_poly.pdbx_strand_id
1 'polypeptide(L)'
;MKIRFIIAWAALAAAAGFGLSSVAPADGGVVCAAGAAKCYIPTTREAFDRSSAVFLGEITDEKESGDDRVFGFDVEKYWKGKDAAHVEVSVYETSRFQALFKQGEKYLIYADADANGRLRISKCSRLFRAADAGEDLRKLGKGKVPR
;
A
#
# COMPACT_ATOMS: atom_id res chain seq x y z
N MET A 1 46.63 4.75 12.59
CA MET A 1 47.93 4.78 11.89
C MET A 1 48.49 3.36 11.78
N LYS A 2 48.27 2.71 10.64
CA LYS A 2 49.18 1.78 9.95
C LYS A 2 48.46 1.23 8.70
N ILE A 3 48.85 1.83 7.58
CA ILE A 3 48.50 1.49 6.21
C ILE A 3 49.27 0.23 5.81
N ARG A 4 48.64 -0.71 5.09
CA ARG A 4 49.32 -1.58 4.12
C ARG A 4 48.43 -1.81 2.90
N PHE A 5 48.76 -1.07 1.85
CA PHE A 5 48.60 -1.47 0.45
C PHE A 5 49.28 -2.81 0.21
N ILE A 6 48.79 -3.62 -0.74
CA ILE A 6 49.62 -4.27 -1.77
C ILE A 6 48.75 -4.98 -2.84
N ILE A 7 48.82 -4.42 -4.05
CA ILE A 7 49.10 -5.04 -5.37
C ILE A 7 48.09 -6.05 -5.97
N ALA A 8 47.36 -5.51 -6.94
CA ALA A 8 47.13 -5.98 -8.31
C ALA A 8 47.49 -7.43 -8.69
N TRP A 9 46.52 -8.12 -9.28
CA TRP A 9 46.76 -9.12 -10.31
C TRP A 9 45.97 -8.75 -11.57
N ALA A 10 46.72 -8.34 -12.59
CA ALA A 10 46.26 -8.34 -13.97
C ALA A 10 46.53 -9.72 -14.56
N ALA A 11 45.53 -10.34 -15.18
CA ALA A 11 45.74 -11.42 -16.13
C ALA A 11 44.77 -11.28 -17.29
N LEU A 12 45.40 -11.08 -18.44
CA LEU A 12 44.90 -10.88 -19.78
C LEU A 12 44.40 -12.21 -20.36
N ALA A 13 43.24 -12.24 -21.03
CA ALA A 13 42.95 -13.26 -22.03
C ALA A 13 41.98 -12.70 -23.08
N ALA A 14 42.49 -12.56 -24.30
CA ALA A 14 41.77 -12.20 -25.50
C ALA A 14 41.05 -13.43 -26.08
N ALA A 15 39.84 -13.22 -26.62
CA ALA A 15 39.33 -14.02 -27.72
C ALA A 15 38.30 -13.20 -28.52
N ALA A 16 38.63 -12.96 -29.78
CA ALA A 16 37.76 -12.35 -30.77
C ALA A 16 36.63 -13.31 -31.16
N GLY A 17 35.43 -12.74 -31.38
CA GLY A 17 34.29 -13.44 -31.96
C GLY A 17 33.37 -12.44 -32.63
N PHE A 18 33.65 -12.15 -33.91
CA PHE A 18 32.71 -11.46 -34.80
C PHE A 18 31.51 -12.38 -35.04
N GLY A 19 30.35 -11.97 -34.56
CA GLY A 19 29.05 -12.57 -34.87
C GLY A 19 28.08 -11.49 -35.31
N LEU A 20 28.08 -11.18 -36.60
CA LEU A 20 26.98 -10.48 -37.27
C LEU A 20 25.76 -11.40 -37.23
N SER A 21 24.70 -11.01 -36.51
CA SER A 21 23.35 -11.28 -37.00
C SER A 21 22.27 -10.50 -36.26
N SER A 22 21.45 -9.84 -37.07
CA SER A 22 20.03 -9.56 -36.85
C SER A 22 19.67 -8.39 -35.94
N VAL A 23 19.64 -7.20 -36.56
CA VAL A 23 18.63 -6.17 -36.24
C VAL A 23 17.26 -6.81 -36.37
N ALA A 24 16.56 -6.99 -35.25
CA ALA A 24 15.13 -7.23 -35.24
C ALA A 24 14.39 -5.88 -35.10
N PRO A 25 13.27 -5.70 -35.81
CA PRO A 25 12.59 -4.43 -35.96
C PRO A 25 11.98 -3.92 -34.65
N ALA A 26 12.06 -2.61 -34.47
CA ALA A 26 11.28 -1.87 -33.51
C ALA A 26 9.86 -1.66 -34.06
N ASP A 27 9.00 -2.68 -34.04
CA ASP A 27 7.58 -2.50 -34.34
C ASP A 27 6.74 -3.54 -33.60
N GLY A 28 5.99 -3.07 -32.61
CA GLY A 28 5.12 -3.91 -31.81
C GLY A 28 4.63 -3.14 -30.60
N GLY A 29 4.04 -1.97 -30.85
CA GLY A 29 3.37 -1.19 -29.83
C GLY A 29 2.41 -2.09 -29.06
N VAL A 30 2.77 -2.40 -27.82
CA VAL A 30 1.78 -2.81 -26.83
C VAL A 30 1.00 -1.55 -26.50
N VAL A 31 0.03 -1.22 -27.35
CA VAL A 31 -1.14 -0.50 -26.87
C VAL A 31 -1.85 -1.47 -25.95
N CYS A 32 -1.44 -1.46 -24.68
CA CYS A 32 -2.32 -1.87 -23.61
C CYS A 32 -3.59 -1.05 -23.83
N ALA A 33 -4.62 -1.68 -24.40
CA ALA A 33 -5.96 -1.15 -24.25
C ALA A 33 -6.10 -0.92 -22.75
N ALA A 34 -6.18 0.36 -22.36
CA ALA A 34 -6.34 0.77 -20.98
C ALA A 34 -7.75 0.39 -20.52
N GLY A 35 -8.03 -0.91 -20.50
CA GLY A 35 -9.08 -1.48 -19.70
C GLY A 35 -8.79 -1.07 -18.28
N ALA A 36 -9.78 -0.48 -17.61
CA ALA A 36 -9.69 -0.15 -16.21
C ALA A 36 -9.15 -1.37 -15.47
N ALA A 37 -7.89 -1.33 -15.01
CA ALA A 37 -7.31 -2.44 -14.28
C ALA A 37 -8.24 -2.71 -13.08
N LYS A 38 -8.96 -3.82 -13.16
CA LYS A 38 -9.89 -4.23 -12.11
C LYS A 38 -8.99 -4.63 -10.95
N CYS A 39 -9.02 -3.84 -9.88
CA CYS A 39 -8.28 -4.16 -8.67
C CYS A 39 -8.61 -5.59 -8.24
N TYR A 40 -7.58 -6.37 -7.94
CA TYR A 40 -7.75 -7.54 -7.11
C TYR A 40 -7.91 -7.06 -5.66
N ILE A 41 -9.11 -7.22 -5.11
CA ILE A 41 -9.37 -6.96 -3.69
C ILE A 41 -9.01 -8.24 -2.92
N PRO A 42 -8.06 -8.17 -1.97
CA PRO A 42 -7.63 -9.36 -1.23
C PRO A 42 -8.74 -9.92 -0.36
N THR A 43 -8.60 -11.18 0.03
CA THR A 43 -9.38 -11.77 1.13
C THR A 43 -9.07 -11.07 2.46
N THR A 44 -9.93 -11.26 3.47
CA THR A 44 -9.70 -10.73 4.83
C THR A 44 -8.34 -11.14 5.38
N ARG A 45 -7.94 -12.41 5.19
CA ARG A 45 -6.67 -12.93 5.69
C ARG A 45 -5.48 -12.26 5.01
N GLU A 46 -5.48 -12.22 3.68
CA GLU A 46 -4.39 -11.57 2.92
C GLU A 46 -4.28 -10.07 3.22
N ALA A 47 -5.42 -9.39 3.37
CA ALA A 47 -5.45 -7.98 3.78
C ALA A 47 -4.85 -7.81 5.18
N PHE A 48 -5.28 -8.63 6.14
CA PHE A 48 -4.76 -8.59 7.51
C PHE A 48 -3.25 -8.86 7.58
N ASP A 49 -2.77 -9.85 6.83
CA ASP A 49 -1.37 -10.26 6.83
C ASP A 49 -0.47 -9.14 6.28
N ARG A 50 -0.85 -8.50 5.17
CA ARG A 50 -0.05 -7.44 4.55
C ARG A 50 -0.16 -6.06 5.23
N SER A 51 -1.31 -5.76 5.83
CA SER A 51 -1.54 -4.43 6.41
C SER A 51 -0.67 -4.16 7.64
N SER A 52 -0.30 -2.90 7.83
CA SER A 52 0.42 -2.44 9.02
C SER A 52 -0.54 -2.10 10.17
N ALA A 53 -1.76 -1.67 9.85
CA ALA A 53 -2.82 -1.40 10.82
C ALA A 53 -4.16 -1.95 10.34
N VAL A 54 -4.94 -2.49 11.28
CA VAL A 54 -6.31 -2.95 11.03
C VAL A 54 -7.19 -2.49 12.18
N PHE A 55 -8.15 -1.62 11.89
CA PHE A 55 -8.99 -1.00 12.90
C PHE A 55 -10.39 -0.65 12.38
N LEU A 56 -11.33 -0.54 13.31
CA LEU A 56 -12.68 -0.04 13.14
C LEU A 56 -12.74 1.32 13.81
N GLY A 57 -13.05 2.36 13.04
CA GLY A 57 -13.11 3.72 13.55
C GLY A 57 -14.14 4.58 12.85
N GLU A 58 -14.52 5.67 13.50
CA GLU A 58 -15.41 6.71 12.99
C GLU A 58 -14.60 7.85 12.40
N ILE A 59 -15.05 8.40 11.27
CA ILE A 59 -14.37 9.54 10.65
C ILE A 59 -14.73 10.82 11.37
N THR A 60 -13.73 11.52 11.87
CA THR A 60 -13.90 12.77 12.62
C THR A 60 -13.43 14.00 11.86
N ASP A 61 -12.39 13.85 11.02
CA ASP A 61 -11.80 14.95 10.26
C ASP A 61 -11.37 14.52 8.85
N GLU A 62 -11.34 15.49 7.95
CA GLU A 62 -10.85 15.34 6.57
C GLU A 62 -10.07 16.60 6.19
N LYS A 63 -8.84 16.41 5.68
CA LYS A 63 -7.97 17.49 5.22
C LYS A 63 -7.31 17.15 3.89
N GLU A 64 -7.13 18.14 3.04
CA GLU A 64 -6.32 18.03 1.84
C GLU A 64 -4.84 18.26 2.16
N SER A 65 -3.95 17.48 1.54
CA SER A 65 -2.50 17.54 1.74
C SER A 65 -1.77 17.28 0.42
N GLY A 66 -1.66 18.33 -0.40
CA GLY A 66 -1.13 18.20 -1.76
C GLY A 66 -2.07 17.35 -2.60
N ASP A 67 -1.55 16.26 -3.17
CA ASP A 67 -2.34 15.28 -3.94
C ASP A 67 -3.00 14.20 -3.04
N ASP A 68 -2.69 14.19 -1.74
CA ASP A 68 -3.27 13.26 -0.78
C ASP A 68 -4.48 13.89 -0.08
N ARG A 69 -5.50 13.08 0.19
CA ARG A 69 -6.56 13.40 1.15
C ARG A 69 -6.33 12.60 2.42
N VAL A 70 -6.33 13.25 3.58
CA VAL A 70 -6.05 12.62 4.86
C VAL A 70 -7.31 12.62 5.71
N PHE A 71 -7.67 11.44 6.21
CA PHE A 71 -8.85 11.24 7.04
C PHE A 71 -8.43 10.89 8.46
N GLY A 72 -8.98 11.59 9.43
CA GLY A 72 -8.84 11.32 10.86
C GLY A 72 -9.91 10.34 11.33
N PHE A 73 -9.50 9.34 12.09
CA PHE A 73 -10.37 8.31 12.65
C PHE A 73 -10.25 8.25 14.16
N ASP A 74 -11.41 8.28 14.83
CA ASP A 74 -11.52 7.86 16.23
C ASP A 74 -11.70 6.34 16.27
N VAL A 75 -10.72 5.66 16.83
CA VAL A 75 -10.63 4.19 16.81
C VAL A 75 -11.49 3.60 17.92
N GLU A 76 -12.45 2.76 17.55
CA GLU A 76 -13.27 2.01 18.51
C GLU A 76 -12.61 0.68 18.87
N LYS A 77 -12.10 -0.02 17.85
CA LYS A 77 -11.45 -1.33 17.99
C LYS A 77 -10.30 -1.48 17.01
N TYR A 78 -9.26 -2.21 17.41
CA TYR A 78 -8.14 -2.54 16.54
C TYR A 78 -7.67 -3.98 16.71
N TRP A 79 -7.15 -4.55 15.64
CA TRP A 79 -6.61 -5.92 15.60
C TRP A 79 -5.11 -5.92 15.30
N LYS A 80 -4.63 -4.92 14.57
CA LYS A 80 -3.21 -4.75 14.21
C LYS A 80 -2.83 -3.27 14.22
N GLY A 81 -1.57 -2.98 14.49
CA GLY A 81 -1.06 -1.61 14.60
C GLY A 81 -0.88 -1.15 16.05
N LYS A 82 -0.66 0.16 16.21
CA LYS A 82 -0.37 0.80 17.50
C LYS A 82 -1.64 0.97 18.33
N ASP A 83 -1.48 0.98 19.65
CA ASP A 83 -2.52 1.34 20.62
C ASP A 83 -2.69 2.87 20.57
N ALA A 84 -3.68 3.35 19.80
CA ALA A 84 -3.93 4.77 19.58
C ALA A 84 -5.44 5.02 19.44
N ALA A 85 -5.97 5.97 20.22
CA ALA A 85 -7.38 6.37 20.16
C ALA A 85 -7.73 7.16 18.88
N HIS A 86 -6.76 7.85 18.29
CA HIS A 86 -6.93 8.60 17.05
C HIS A 86 -5.84 8.23 16.04
N VAL A 87 -6.23 8.06 14.78
CA VAL A 87 -5.33 7.62 13.69
C VAL A 87 -5.64 8.40 12.41
N GLU A 88 -4.60 8.88 11.74
CA GLU A 88 -4.71 9.47 10.41
C GLU A 88 -4.38 8.44 9.31
N VAL A 89 -5.18 8.42 8.25
CA VAL A 89 -4.95 7.59 7.06
C VAL A 89 -4.99 8.48 5.82
N SER A 90 -3.91 8.45 5.02
CA SER A 90 -3.85 9.18 3.76
C SER A 90 -4.32 8.33 2.58
N VAL A 91 -5.00 8.96 1.63
CA VAL A 91 -5.42 8.38 0.37
C VAL A 91 -4.87 9.24 -0.75
N TYR A 92 -4.10 8.65 -1.65
CA TYR A 92 -3.70 9.32 -2.89
C TYR A 92 -4.89 9.32 -3.85
N GLU A 93 -5.42 10.51 -4.14
CA GLU A 93 -6.57 10.65 -5.02
C GLU A 93 -6.13 10.97 -6.45
N THR A 94 -6.91 10.48 -7.41
CA THR A 94 -6.70 10.74 -8.83
C THR A 94 -8.05 10.97 -9.50
N SER A 95 -8.05 11.44 -10.74
CA SER A 95 -9.27 11.49 -11.56
C SER A 95 -9.97 10.13 -11.74
N ARG A 96 -9.31 9.01 -11.41
CA ARG A 96 -9.84 7.64 -11.51
C ARG A 96 -10.16 6.99 -10.16
N PHE A 97 -9.88 7.66 -9.04
CA PHE A 97 -10.14 7.16 -7.70
C PHE A 97 -10.21 8.30 -6.69
N GLN A 98 -11.35 8.38 -6.01
CA GLN A 98 -11.58 9.26 -4.87
C GLN A 98 -12.15 8.40 -3.74
N ALA A 99 -11.75 8.69 -2.50
CA ALA A 99 -12.28 8.00 -1.34
C ALA A 99 -13.67 8.55 -1.02
N LEU A 100 -14.68 7.66 -1.01
CA LEU A 100 -16.07 8.02 -0.71
C LEU A 100 -16.39 7.82 0.77
N PHE A 101 -15.54 8.39 1.60
CA PHE A 101 -15.74 8.43 3.04
C PHE A 101 -16.80 9.47 3.42
N LYS A 102 -17.48 9.23 4.53
CA LYS A 102 -18.47 10.14 5.08
C LYS A 102 -18.15 10.39 6.55
N GLN A 103 -18.11 11.66 6.92
CA GLN A 103 -17.90 12.08 8.31
C GLN A 103 -19.01 11.49 9.20
N GLY A 104 -18.64 11.03 10.39
CA GLY A 104 -19.54 10.37 11.35
C GLY A 104 -19.91 8.92 10.99
N GLU A 105 -19.51 8.42 9.82
CA GLU A 105 -19.66 6.99 9.51
C GLU A 105 -18.44 6.18 9.99
N LYS A 106 -18.71 4.92 10.34
CA LYS A 106 -17.70 3.97 10.81
C LYS A 106 -17.22 3.06 9.69
N TYR A 107 -15.93 2.80 9.65
CA TYR A 107 -15.29 1.98 8.63
C TYR A 107 -14.30 0.99 9.23
N LEU A 108 -14.27 -0.22 8.66
CA LEU A 108 -13.21 -1.19 8.90
C LEU A 108 -12.10 -0.94 7.87
N ILE A 109 -10.94 -0.54 8.37
CA ILE A 109 -9.78 -0.11 7.59
C ILE A 109 -8.66 -1.16 7.67
N TYR A 110 -8.10 -1.48 6.51
CA TYR A 110 -6.86 -2.24 6.35
C TYR A 110 -5.83 -1.34 5.70
N ALA A 111 -4.95 -0.74 6.51
CA ALA A 111 -3.99 0.27 6.07
C ALA A 111 -2.56 -0.28 6.01
N ASP A 112 -1.86 0.07 4.95
CA ASP A 112 -0.44 -0.20 4.78
C ASP A 112 0.37 1.01 5.29
N ALA A 113 1.59 0.82 5.76
CA ALA A 113 2.47 1.92 6.14
C ALA A 113 3.41 2.26 4.97
N ASP A 114 3.61 3.55 4.70
CA ASP A 114 4.66 4.00 3.79
C ASP A 114 6.05 3.93 4.46
N ALA A 115 7.10 4.29 3.71
CA ALA A 115 8.48 4.28 4.20
C ALA A 115 8.72 5.17 5.44
N ASN A 116 7.85 6.15 5.69
CA ASN A 116 7.91 7.04 6.85
C ASN A 116 6.97 6.59 7.98
N GLY A 117 6.31 5.44 7.83
CA GLY A 117 5.37 4.90 8.81
C GLY A 117 3.98 5.53 8.76
N ARG A 118 3.65 6.35 7.75
CA ARG A 118 2.31 6.93 7.60
C ARG A 118 1.37 5.90 7.02
N LEU A 119 0.16 5.81 7.58
CA LEU A 119 -0.84 4.85 7.13
C LEU A 119 -1.50 5.33 5.85
N ARG A 120 -1.64 4.42 4.89
CA ARG A 120 -2.22 4.67 3.58
C ARG A 120 -3.20 3.58 3.17
N ILE A 121 -4.17 3.97 2.37
CA ILE A 121 -5.00 3.04 1.59
C ILE A 121 -5.01 3.46 0.12
N SER A 122 -5.40 2.52 -0.74
CA SER A 122 -5.50 2.73 -2.18
C SER A 122 -6.82 2.17 -2.72
N LYS A 123 -7.08 2.40 -4.01
CA LYS A 123 -8.23 1.83 -4.72
C LYS A 123 -8.40 0.31 -4.56
N CYS A 124 -7.30 -0.41 -4.35
CA CYS A 124 -7.31 -1.87 -4.23
C CYS A 124 -7.20 -2.36 -2.76
N SER A 125 -7.28 -1.46 -1.79
CA SER A 125 -7.34 -1.83 -0.38
C SER A 125 -8.69 -2.46 -0.05
N ARG A 126 -8.69 -3.44 0.84
CA ARG A 126 -9.92 -3.99 1.40
C ARG A 126 -10.47 -2.97 2.40
N LEU A 127 -11.72 -2.57 2.21
CA LEU A 127 -12.34 -1.52 3.01
C LEU A 127 -13.86 -1.68 2.98
N PHE A 128 -14.49 -1.53 4.14
CA PHE A 128 -15.95 -1.61 4.26
C PHE A 128 -16.46 -0.59 5.27
N ARG A 129 -17.69 -0.11 5.06
CA ARG A 129 -18.46 0.48 6.16
C ARG A 129 -18.65 -0.57 7.24
N ALA A 130 -18.72 -0.13 8.49
CA ALA A 130 -18.92 -1.02 9.63
C ALA A 130 -20.18 -1.91 9.47
N ALA A 131 -21.26 -1.35 8.91
CA ALA A 131 -22.50 -2.06 8.65
C ALA A 131 -22.34 -3.22 7.65
N ASP A 132 -21.40 -3.11 6.70
CA ASP A 132 -21.17 -4.09 5.65
C ASP A 132 -20.03 -5.07 5.98
N ALA A 133 -19.26 -4.79 7.04
CA ALA A 133 -18.04 -5.52 7.40
C ALA A 133 -18.28 -6.83 8.16
N GLY A 134 -19.52 -7.36 8.19
CA GLY A 134 -19.90 -8.47 9.05
C GLY A 134 -19.07 -9.75 8.84
N GLU A 135 -18.71 -10.07 7.60
CA GLU A 135 -17.84 -11.22 7.30
C GLU A 135 -16.43 -11.04 7.86
N ASP A 136 -15.85 -9.86 7.62
CA ASP A 136 -14.51 -9.53 8.10
C ASP A 136 -14.46 -9.51 9.62
N LEU A 137 -15.42 -8.88 10.28
CA LEU A 137 -15.48 -8.81 11.75
C LEU A 137 -15.58 -10.21 12.37
N ARG A 138 -16.32 -11.14 11.76
CA ARG A 138 -16.35 -12.55 12.21
C ARG A 138 -14.99 -13.23 12.06
N LYS A 139 -14.29 -13.01 10.95
CA LYS A 139 -12.96 -13.60 10.68
C LYS A 139 -11.86 -13.01 11.56
N LEU A 140 -11.92 -11.70 11.82
CA LEU A 140 -10.97 -10.98 12.68
C LEU A 140 -11.18 -11.31 14.17
N GLY A 141 -12.41 -11.64 14.56
CA GLY A 141 -12.75 -11.96 15.95
C GLY A 141 -12.69 -10.73 16.86
N LYS A 142 -12.37 -10.96 18.15
CA LYS A 142 -12.40 -9.89 19.16
C LYS A 142 -11.24 -8.91 18.98
N GLY A 143 -11.56 -7.66 18.66
CA GLY A 143 -10.60 -6.55 18.64
C GLY A 143 -10.25 -6.04 20.04
N LYS A 144 -9.16 -5.28 20.12
CA LYS A 144 -8.71 -4.54 21.30
C LYS A 144 -9.31 -3.13 21.29
N VAL A 145 -9.63 -2.59 22.46
CA VAL A 145 -10.06 -1.18 22.60
C VAL A 145 -8.80 -0.33 22.83
N PRO A 146 -8.62 0.79 22.11
CA PRO A 146 -7.45 1.63 22.31
C PRO A 146 -7.48 2.35 23.67
N ARG A 147 -6.30 2.66 24.19
CA ARG A 147 -6.12 3.39 25.46
C ARG A 147 -5.76 4.86 25.28
#